data_AF-A0A8T7I9H5-F1
#
_entry.id   AF-A0A8T7I9H5-F1
#
_cell.length_a   1.000
_cell.length_b   1.000
_cell.length_c   1.000
_cell.angle_alpha   90.00
_cell.angle_beta   90.00
_cell.angle_gamma   90.00
#
_symmetry.space_group_name_H-M   'P 1'
#
loop_
_entity.id
_entity.type
_entity.pdbx_description
1 polymer ?
#
loop_
_entity_poly.entity_id
_entity_poly.type
_entity_poly.pdbx_seq_one_letter_code
_entity_poly.pdbx_strand_id
1 'polypeptide(L)'
;MEKHKIVYSGGLLENFDPQEVRESAKSLFKMEQPALDNFFKSREQPIIIKKELNAEQATRIEKRLKSIGLDVSIVPPIPVTPADQLEELTLAEPDEASYQKSESSGLSLSLEPKEERTPNVLDNSENPFADTEQADEEYERESISFNWLINYCKLPIFLALVGLFLAVLYSPFPSGFLKYGFLIACGLFAVSFFTFRHRYTSYL
;
A
#
# COMPACT_ATOMS: atom_id res chain seq x y z
N MET A 1 -19.20 14.08 11.05
CA MET A 1 -19.23 12.84 10.26
C MET A 1 -18.56 11.75 11.08
N GLU A 2 -19.23 10.62 11.26
CA GLU A 2 -18.75 9.50 12.07
C GLU A 2 -17.58 8.79 11.37
N LYS A 3 -16.39 8.84 12.00
CA LYS A 3 -15.17 8.25 11.45
C LYS A 3 -15.05 6.79 11.90
N HIS A 4 -15.04 5.86 10.96
CA HIS A 4 -14.92 4.43 11.24
C HIS A 4 -13.47 3.96 11.14
N LYS A 5 -13.13 2.88 11.86
CA LYS A 5 -11.83 2.21 11.76
C LYS A 5 -12.02 0.74 11.39
N ILE A 6 -11.15 0.23 10.50
CA ILE A 6 -11.13 -1.19 10.13
C ILE A 6 -10.02 -1.86 10.90
N VAL A 7 -10.39 -2.90 11.64
CA VAL A 7 -9.49 -3.66 12.50
C VAL A 7 -9.43 -5.09 11.98
N TYR A 8 -8.21 -5.58 11.79
CA TYR A 8 -7.93 -6.97 11.46
C TYR A 8 -7.82 -7.77 12.74
N SER A 9 -8.61 -8.84 12.84
CA SER A 9 -8.69 -9.68 14.04
C SER A 9 -7.50 -10.63 14.19
N GLY A 10 -6.61 -10.71 13.19
CA GLY A 10 -5.53 -11.69 13.18
C GLY A 10 -5.91 -13.04 12.55
N GLY A 11 -7.20 -13.26 12.30
CA GLY A 11 -7.76 -14.51 11.76
C GLY A 11 -7.87 -14.56 10.25
N LEU A 12 -7.97 -15.78 9.73
CA LEU A 12 -8.38 -16.06 8.35
C LEU A 12 -9.82 -16.57 8.36
N LEU A 13 -10.57 -16.25 7.31
CA LEU A 13 -11.91 -16.81 7.11
C LEU A 13 -11.81 -18.31 6.83
N GLU A 14 -12.82 -19.06 7.31
CA GLU A 14 -12.97 -20.47 7.02
C GLU A 14 -13.11 -20.67 5.50
N ASN A 15 -12.48 -21.72 4.96
CA ASN A 15 -12.45 -22.10 3.53
C ASN A 15 -11.44 -21.38 2.63
N PHE A 16 -10.55 -20.54 3.16
CA PHE A 16 -9.47 -19.95 2.36
C PHE A 16 -8.11 -20.60 2.65
N ASP A 17 -7.31 -20.84 1.61
CA ASP A 17 -5.94 -21.34 1.78
C ASP A 17 -5.04 -20.23 2.34
N PRO A 18 -4.36 -20.43 3.49
CA PRO A 18 -3.43 -19.45 4.03
C PRO A 18 -2.32 -19.02 3.07
N GLN A 19 -1.91 -19.86 2.10
CA GLN A 19 -0.89 -19.46 1.13
C GLN A 19 -1.44 -18.43 0.13
N GLU A 20 -2.59 -18.71 -0.49
CA GLU A 20 -3.25 -17.79 -1.44
C GLU A 20 -3.61 -16.45 -0.78
N VAL A 21 -4.08 -16.48 0.46
CA VAL A 21 -4.42 -15.26 1.22
C VAL A 21 -3.16 -14.41 1.44
N ARG A 22 -2.02 -15.03 1.72
CA ARG A 22 -0.74 -14.31 1.89
C ARG A 22 -0.31 -13.65 0.59
N GLU A 23 -0.38 -14.34 -0.55
CA GLU A 23 -0.01 -13.76 -1.84
C GLU A 23 -0.92 -12.60 -2.24
N SER A 24 -2.23 -12.79 -2.04
CA SER A 24 -3.23 -11.76 -2.27
C SER A 24 -3.02 -10.53 -1.36
N ALA A 25 -2.74 -10.76 -0.07
CA ALA A 25 -2.41 -9.70 0.88
C ALA A 25 -1.10 -8.99 0.51
N LYS A 26 -0.06 -9.72 0.08
CA LYS A 26 1.21 -9.17 -0.41
C LYS A 26 0.98 -8.20 -1.57
N SER A 27 0.16 -8.59 -2.54
CA SER A 27 -0.21 -7.76 -3.70
C SER A 27 -1.01 -6.53 -3.28
N LEU A 28 -1.99 -6.70 -2.39
CA LEU A 28 -2.88 -5.62 -1.96
C LEU A 28 -2.18 -4.56 -1.11
N PHE A 29 -1.37 -4.99 -0.14
CA PHE A 29 -0.66 -4.08 0.76
C PHE A 29 0.71 -3.64 0.24
N LYS A 30 1.24 -4.29 -0.81
CA LYS A 30 2.58 -4.03 -1.36
C LYS A 30 3.68 -4.13 -0.31
N MET A 31 3.54 -5.08 0.62
CA MET A 31 4.47 -5.31 1.71
C MET A 31 5.48 -6.40 1.35
N GLU A 32 6.66 -6.37 1.95
CA GLU A 32 7.65 -7.43 1.83
C GLU A 32 7.29 -8.65 2.70
N GLN A 33 7.80 -9.83 2.34
CA GLN A 33 7.56 -11.09 3.07
C GLN A 33 7.75 -11.00 4.60
N PRO A 34 8.83 -10.40 5.16
CA PRO A 34 9.00 -10.34 6.62
C PRO A 34 7.93 -9.48 7.31
N ALA A 35 7.47 -8.41 6.68
CA ALA A 35 6.39 -7.57 7.21
C ALA A 35 5.05 -8.31 7.15
N LEU A 36 4.82 -9.06 6.08
CA LEU A 36 3.64 -9.89 5.90
C LEU A 36 3.58 -11.01 6.96
N ASP A 37 4.70 -11.68 7.23
CA ASP A 37 4.77 -12.70 8.27
C ASP A 37 4.46 -12.11 9.66
N ASN A 38 4.97 -10.91 9.96
CA ASN A 38 4.64 -10.21 11.20
C ASN A 38 3.16 -9.82 11.28
N PHE A 39 2.56 -9.43 10.15
CA PHE A 39 1.14 -9.13 10.05
C PHE A 39 0.27 -10.36 10.40
N PHE A 40 0.61 -11.54 9.87
CA PHE A 40 -0.13 -12.78 10.16
C PHE A 40 0.23 -13.43 11.50
N LYS A 41 1.43 -13.19 12.05
CA LYS A 41 1.83 -13.66 13.39
C LYS A 41 1.07 -12.95 14.51
N SER A 42 0.58 -11.74 14.26
CA SER A 42 -0.13 -10.91 15.23
C SER A 42 -1.58 -11.38 15.47
N ARG A 43 -1.80 -12.69 15.63
CA ARG A 43 -3.13 -13.26 15.94
C ARG A 43 -3.73 -12.71 17.24
N GLU A 44 -2.87 -12.29 18.16
CA GLU A 44 -3.27 -11.82 19.49
C GLU A 44 -3.50 -10.31 19.54
N GLN A 45 -3.08 -9.56 18.52
CA GLN A 45 -3.14 -8.10 18.54
C GLN A 45 -3.94 -7.56 17.36
N PRO A 46 -5.09 -6.90 17.60
CA PRO A 46 -5.86 -6.30 16.52
C PRO A 46 -5.05 -5.23 15.79
N ILE A 47 -4.77 -5.45 14.49
CA ILE A 47 -4.03 -4.49 13.67
C ILE A 47 -5.01 -3.53 13.01
N ILE A 48 -4.77 -2.23 13.17
CA ILE A 48 -5.57 -1.20 12.50
C ILE A 48 -5.06 -1.04 11.07
N ILE A 49 -5.84 -1.50 10.09
CA ILE A 49 -5.47 -1.39 8.67
C ILE A 49 -5.63 0.05 8.18
N LYS A 50 -6.78 0.67 8.48
CA LYS A 50 -7.10 2.03 8.04
C LYS A 50 -8.00 2.75 9.04
N LYS A 51 -7.69 4.01 9.29
CA LYS A 51 -8.43 4.92 10.18
C LYS A 51 -9.21 5.94 9.35
N GLU A 52 -10.18 6.57 9.99
CA GLU A 52 -10.90 7.75 9.47
C GLU A 52 -11.71 7.52 8.19
N LEU A 53 -12.26 6.32 8.01
CA LEU A 53 -13.07 6.00 6.85
C LEU A 53 -14.52 6.46 7.03
N ASN A 54 -15.13 6.89 5.92
CA ASN A 54 -16.58 7.04 5.84
C ASN A 54 -17.25 5.64 5.89
N ALA A 55 -18.49 5.55 6.38
CA ALA A 55 -19.23 4.29 6.51
C ALA A 55 -19.27 3.51 5.18
N GLU A 56 -19.62 4.17 4.07
CA GLU A 56 -19.66 3.52 2.75
C GLU A 56 -18.30 2.99 2.29
N GLN A 57 -17.22 3.75 2.55
CA GLN A 57 -15.87 3.33 2.22
C GLN A 57 -15.42 2.16 3.11
N ALA A 58 -15.79 2.19 4.39
CA ALA A 58 -15.47 1.14 5.34
C ALA A 58 -16.08 -0.19 4.90
N THR A 59 -17.38 -0.20 4.56
CA THR A 59 -18.08 -1.39 4.05
C THR A 59 -17.46 -1.90 2.74
N ARG A 60 -17.07 -0.99 1.84
CA ARG A 60 -16.43 -1.38 0.57
C ARG A 60 -15.07 -2.05 0.78
N ILE A 61 -14.26 -1.53 1.70
CA ILE A 61 -12.94 -2.07 2.03
C ILE A 61 -13.10 -3.40 2.80
N GLU A 62 -14.02 -3.47 3.76
CA GLU A 62 -14.34 -4.70 4.48
C GLU A 62 -14.73 -5.82 3.52
N LYS A 63 -15.67 -5.58 2.60
CA LYS A 63 -16.09 -6.58 1.61
C LYS A 63 -14.91 -7.07 0.75
N ARG A 64 -14.03 -6.16 0.36
CA ARG A 64 -12.83 -6.48 -0.44
C ARG A 64 -11.79 -7.29 0.34
N LEU A 65 -11.60 -7.00 1.63
CA LEU A 65 -10.67 -7.75 2.48
C LEU A 65 -11.24 -9.13 2.83
N LYS A 66 -12.55 -9.23 3.06
CA LYS A 66 -13.25 -10.51 3.27
C LYS A 66 -13.23 -11.40 2.03
N SER A 67 -13.34 -10.84 0.82
CA SER A 67 -13.21 -11.62 -0.41
C SER A 67 -11.80 -12.20 -0.64
N ILE A 68 -10.80 -11.67 0.07
CA ILE A 68 -9.42 -12.19 0.05
C ILE A 68 -9.20 -13.22 1.17
N GLY A 69 -10.19 -13.45 2.04
CA GLY A 69 -10.08 -14.41 3.15
C GLY A 69 -9.53 -13.82 4.46
N LEU A 70 -9.45 -12.49 4.58
CA LEU A 70 -9.04 -11.84 5.84
C LEU A 70 -10.24 -11.64 6.77
N ASP A 71 -10.08 -11.98 8.05
CA ASP A 71 -11.07 -11.68 9.08
C ASP A 71 -10.92 -10.23 9.57
N VAL A 72 -11.83 -9.37 9.13
CA VAL A 72 -11.88 -7.94 9.46
C VAL A 72 -13.23 -7.55 10.04
N SER A 73 -13.17 -6.69 11.05
CA SER A 73 -14.33 -6.10 11.71
C SER A 73 -14.27 -4.58 11.65
N ILE A 74 -15.42 -3.97 11.36
CA ILE A 74 -15.59 -2.51 11.44
C ILE A 74 -15.90 -2.16 12.89
N VAL A 75 -15.02 -1.39 13.52
CA VAL A 75 -15.29 -0.86 14.85
C VAL A 75 -15.95 0.51 14.67
N PRO A 76 -17.21 0.69 15.12
CA PRO A 76 -17.88 1.98 15.06
C PRO A 76 -17.08 3.01 15.88
N PRO A 77 -17.15 4.30 15.54
CA PRO A 77 -16.56 5.33 16.37
C PRO A 77 -17.13 5.22 17.78
N ILE A 78 -16.24 4.96 18.75
CA ILE A 78 -16.58 5.17 20.14
C ILE A 78 -16.88 6.67 20.22
N PRO A 79 -18.06 7.09 20.69
CA PRO A 79 -18.34 8.50 20.88
C PRO A 79 -17.30 9.01 21.89
N VAL A 80 -16.32 9.76 21.39
CA VAL A 80 -15.35 10.46 22.23
C VAL A 80 -16.15 11.41 23.08
N THR A 81 -16.42 10.99 24.31
CA THR A 81 -17.05 11.84 25.30
C THR A 81 -16.01 12.93 25.59
N PRO A 82 -16.34 14.23 25.52
CA PRO A 82 -15.38 15.34 25.64
C PRO A 82 -14.53 15.36 26.93
N ALA A 83 -14.77 14.45 27.87
CA ALA A 83 -14.03 14.33 29.12
C ALA A 83 -12.58 13.81 28.95
N ASP A 84 -12.28 13.06 27.89
CA ASP A 84 -10.95 12.43 27.70
C ASP A 84 -9.92 13.32 26.99
N GLN A 85 -10.32 14.48 26.44
CA GLN A 85 -9.38 15.41 25.79
C GLN A 85 -8.71 16.37 26.80
N LEU A 86 -9.01 16.26 28.09
CA LEU A 86 -8.51 17.16 29.13
C LEU A 86 -7.32 16.61 29.94
N GLU A 87 -6.93 15.34 29.77
CA GLU A 87 -5.80 14.76 30.51
C GLU A 87 -4.46 14.76 29.73
N GLU A 88 -4.44 15.07 28.43
CA GLU A 88 -3.20 15.11 27.61
C GLU A 88 -2.62 16.53 27.44
N LEU A 89 -2.81 17.42 28.43
CA LEU A 89 -2.25 18.78 28.43
C LEU A 89 -1.56 19.18 29.75
N THR A 90 -1.42 18.28 30.72
CA THR A 90 -0.73 18.53 31.98
C THR A 90 0.38 17.52 32.25
N LEU A 91 1.41 17.52 31.41
CA LEU A 91 2.73 17.06 31.82
C LEU A 91 3.83 17.75 30.98
N ALA A 92 3.86 19.08 31.07
CA ALA A 92 5.06 19.83 30.75
C ALA A 92 6.01 19.76 31.97
N GLU A 93 7.10 19.03 31.77
CA GLU A 93 8.48 19.16 32.31
C GLU A 93 8.80 20.35 33.24
N PRO A 94 9.79 20.25 34.16
CA PRO A 94 11.12 19.72 33.83
C PRO A 94 11.81 18.90 34.95
N ASP A 95 12.80 18.07 34.59
CA ASP A 95 14.14 18.27 35.15
C ASP A 95 15.21 17.41 34.48
N GLU A 96 16.32 18.08 34.27
CA GLU A 96 17.59 17.63 33.76
C GLU A 96 18.13 16.44 34.58
N ALA A 97 18.67 15.42 33.90
CA ALA A 97 20.05 14.94 34.14
C ALA A 97 20.32 13.59 33.45
N SER A 98 21.58 13.48 33.00
CA SER A 98 22.34 12.24 32.86
C SER A 98 22.23 11.47 31.54
N TYR A 99 23.00 11.96 30.56
CA TYR A 99 23.62 11.10 29.56
C TYR A 99 24.59 10.13 30.24
N GLN A 100 24.20 8.88 30.46
CA GLN A 100 25.15 7.79 30.62
C GLN A 100 25.36 7.08 29.28
N LYS A 101 26.52 7.36 28.72
CA LYS A 101 27.21 6.61 27.67
C LYS A 101 27.48 5.19 28.19
N SER A 102 26.71 4.22 27.76
CA SER A 102 27.01 2.80 27.97
C SER A 102 27.76 2.25 26.76
N GLU A 103 29.07 2.16 26.92
CA GLU A 103 29.97 1.38 26.09
C GLU A 103 29.76 -0.12 26.33
N SER A 104 29.85 -0.88 25.23
CA SER A 104 30.32 -2.26 25.17
C SER A 104 29.51 -3.35 25.92
N SER A 105 28.96 -4.27 25.14
CA SER A 105 29.31 -5.69 25.29
C SER A 105 29.00 -6.39 23.98
N GLY A 106 30.07 -6.79 23.31
CA GLY A 106 29.99 -7.71 22.19
C GLY A 106 29.42 -9.03 22.67
N LEU A 107 28.47 -9.56 21.91
CA LEU A 107 28.14 -10.97 21.95
C LEU A 107 28.44 -11.54 20.57
N SER A 108 29.61 -12.17 20.50
CA SER A 108 30.02 -13.05 19.42
C SER A 108 29.42 -14.44 19.61
N LEU A 109 29.42 -15.22 18.51
CA LEU A 109 29.11 -16.66 18.39
C LEU A 109 27.61 -17.03 18.39
N SER A 110 27.12 -17.94 17.55
CA SER A 110 27.79 -18.94 16.71
C SER A 110 26.88 -19.28 15.52
N LEU A 111 27.48 -19.35 14.32
CA LEU A 111 26.88 -20.00 13.16
C LEU A 111 26.92 -21.51 13.38
N GLU A 112 25.79 -22.19 13.27
CA GLU A 112 25.71 -23.63 13.08
C GLU A 112 25.08 -23.88 11.70
N PRO A 113 25.87 -24.21 10.67
CA PRO A 113 25.35 -24.67 9.39
C PRO A 113 24.94 -26.13 9.55
N LYS A 114 23.63 -26.40 9.56
CA LYS A 114 23.11 -27.77 9.49
C LYS A 114 22.86 -28.13 8.03
N GLU A 115 23.89 -28.70 7.43
CA GLU A 115 23.84 -29.41 6.15
C GLU A 115 22.88 -30.60 6.22
N GLU A 116 22.03 -30.67 5.19
CA GLU A 116 21.81 -31.83 4.34
C GLU A 116 21.24 -33.14 4.95
N ARG A 117 19.97 -33.39 4.61
CA ARG A 117 19.54 -34.74 4.21
C ARG A 117 18.32 -34.67 3.30
N THR A 118 18.55 -34.85 2.00
CA THR A 118 17.59 -35.51 1.12
C THR A 118 17.57 -37.01 1.45
N PRO A 119 16.41 -37.67 1.29
CA PRO A 119 16.34 -38.56 0.14
C PRO A 119 15.00 -38.53 -0.59
N ASN A 120 15.10 -38.64 -1.91
CA ASN A 120 14.17 -39.28 -2.84
C ASN A 120 13.00 -40.03 -2.20
N VAL A 121 11.77 -39.60 -2.53
CA VAL A 121 10.68 -40.55 -2.81
C VAL A 121 10.19 -40.27 -4.22
N LEU A 122 10.47 -41.25 -5.06
CA LEU A 122 10.05 -41.47 -6.42
C LEU A 122 8.54 -41.77 -6.44
N ASP A 123 7.90 -41.27 -7.48
CA ASP A 123 6.78 -41.85 -8.21
C ASP A 123 5.44 -42.16 -7.52
N ASN A 124 4.42 -41.69 -8.23
CA ASN A 124 3.19 -42.38 -8.59
C ASN A 124 1.89 -41.88 -7.95
N SER A 125 1.22 -40.97 -8.66
CA SER A 125 -0.23 -40.90 -8.68
C SER A 125 -0.67 -40.28 -10.00
N GLU A 126 -0.68 -41.08 -11.06
CA GLU A 126 -1.56 -40.86 -12.21
C GLU A 126 -2.99 -40.69 -11.67
N ASN A 127 -3.56 -39.49 -11.86
CA ASN A 127 -4.98 -39.24 -11.58
C ASN A 127 -5.71 -39.13 -12.94
N PRO A 128 -6.44 -40.18 -13.37
CA PRO A 128 -7.12 -40.21 -14.66
C PRO A 128 -8.57 -39.72 -14.50
N PHE A 129 -8.74 -38.41 -14.28
CA PHE A 129 -10.02 -37.69 -14.38
C PHE A 129 -9.65 -36.23 -14.72
N ALA A 130 -9.38 -35.82 -15.96
CA ALA A 130 -10.16 -36.00 -17.18
C ALA A 130 -11.65 -35.65 -16.97
N ASP A 131 -11.94 -34.40 -17.33
CA ASP A 131 -13.19 -33.89 -17.85
C ASP A 131 -14.29 -33.54 -16.84
N THR A 132 -14.19 -32.36 -16.24
CA THR A 132 -15.39 -31.56 -15.94
C THR A 132 -15.07 -30.06 -16.02
N GLU A 133 -15.79 -29.40 -16.93
CA GLU A 133 -16.07 -27.95 -16.96
C GLU A 133 -14.97 -26.98 -17.38
N GLN A 134 -14.62 -27.08 -18.67
CA GLN A 134 -14.35 -25.90 -19.51
C GLN A 134 -15.61 -25.04 -19.64
N ALA A 135 -15.82 -24.09 -18.72
CA ALA A 135 -16.84 -23.05 -18.89
C ALA A 135 -16.59 -21.78 -18.06
N ASP A 136 -15.34 -21.39 -17.77
CA ASP A 136 -15.07 -20.12 -17.06
C ASP A 136 -13.74 -19.45 -17.49
N GLU A 137 -13.22 -19.75 -18.70
CA GLU A 137 -12.01 -19.09 -19.22
C GLU A 137 -12.26 -17.70 -19.87
N GLU A 138 -13.50 -17.20 -19.83
CA GLU A 138 -13.85 -15.93 -20.47
C GLU A 138 -14.16 -14.83 -19.45
N TYR A 139 -13.28 -14.55 -18.48
CA TYR A 139 -13.27 -13.22 -17.83
C TYR A 139 -12.00 -12.84 -17.06
N GLU A 140 -10.82 -13.41 -17.36
CA GLU A 140 -9.56 -12.73 -17.03
C GLU A 140 -9.27 -11.67 -18.10
N ARG A 141 -10.07 -10.60 -18.13
CA ARG A 141 -9.55 -9.33 -18.64
C ARG A 141 -8.42 -8.95 -17.70
N GLU A 142 -7.20 -9.28 -18.11
CA GLU A 142 -5.96 -8.68 -17.65
C GLU A 142 -6.25 -7.20 -17.37
N SER A 143 -6.42 -6.87 -16.09
CA SER A 143 -6.45 -5.49 -15.67
C SER A 143 -5.02 -5.02 -15.83
N ILE A 144 -4.65 -4.65 -17.07
CA ILE A 144 -3.38 -4.01 -17.41
C ILE A 144 -3.24 -2.90 -16.38
N SER A 145 -2.37 -3.16 -15.41
CA SER A 145 -2.33 -2.38 -14.18
C SER A 145 -2.12 -0.94 -14.58
N PHE A 146 -3.10 -0.08 -14.35
CA PHE A 146 -3.11 1.30 -14.83
C PHE A 146 -1.85 2.06 -14.38
N ASN A 147 -1.22 1.60 -13.29
CA ASN A 147 0.07 2.09 -12.79
C ASN A 147 1.25 1.81 -13.73
N TRP A 148 1.25 0.68 -14.45
CA TRP A 148 2.25 0.37 -15.48
C TRP A 148 2.09 1.33 -16.67
N LEU A 149 0.87 1.54 -17.15
CA LEU A 149 0.58 2.50 -18.23
C LEU A 149 0.94 3.94 -17.83
N ILE A 150 0.63 4.35 -16.60
CA ILE A 150 1.02 5.67 -16.08
C ILE A 150 2.54 5.83 -16.04
N ASN A 151 3.29 4.81 -15.60
CA ASN A 151 4.75 4.90 -15.58
C ASN A 151 5.36 4.86 -16.99
N TYR A 152 4.77 4.10 -17.91
CA TYR A 152 5.21 4.05 -19.30
C TYR A 152 4.90 5.34 -20.07
N CYS A 153 3.78 6.02 -19.77
CA CYS A 153 3.44 7.32 -20.35
C CYS A 153 4.27 8.49 -19.81
N LYS A 154 4.86 8.40 -18.60
CA LYS A 154 5.68 9.49 -18.04
C LYS A 154 6.92 9.79 -18.89
N LEU A 155 7.56 8.77 -19.45
CA LEU A 155 8.80 8.92 -20.20
C LEU A 155 8.63 9.69 -21.52
N PRO A 156 7.67 9.37 -22.41
CA PRO A 156 7.45 10.15 -23.64
C PRO A 156 6.91 11.55 -23.34
N ILE A 157 6.09 11.73 -22.30
CA ILE A 157 5.62 13.06 -21.88
C ILE A 157 6.80 13.92 -21.41
N PHE A 158 7.70 13.34 -20.60
CA PHE A 158 8.91 14.02 -20.15
C PHE A 158 9.81 14.39 -21.34
N LEU A 159 10.01 13.46 -22.29
CA LEU A 159 10.81 13.70 -23.49
C LEU A 159 10.21 14.81 -24.37
N ALA A 160 8.88 14.84 -24.51
CA ALA A 160 8.16 15.88 -25.24
C ALA A 160 8.30 17.26 -24.57
N LEU A 161 8.24 17.32 -23.24
CA LEU A 161 8.45 18.56 -22.48
C LEU A 161 9.88 19.08 -22.61
N VAL A 162 10.87 18.19 -22.54
CA VAL A 162 12.29 18.53 -22.75
C VAL A 162 12.52 19.01 -24.18
N GLY A 163 11.94 18.33 -25.17
CA GLY A 163 12.00 18.73 -26.58
C GLY A 163 11.35 20.09 -26.84
N LEU A 164 10.19 20.35 -26.24
CA LEU A 164 9.51 21.65 -26.30
C LEU A 164 10.37 22.75 -25.67
N PHE A 165 10.96 22.48 -24.51
CA PHE A 165 11.83 23.42 -23.80
C PHE A 165 13.09 23.76 -24.63
N LEU A 166 13.74 22.76 -25.22
CA LEU A 166 14.87 22.95 -26.13
C LEU A 166 14.45 23.72 -27.39
N ALA A 167 13.28 23.44 -27.97
CA ALA A 167 12.77 24.17 -29.12
C ALA A 167 12.53 25.65 -28.79
N VAL A 168 12.02 25.97 -27.59
CA VAL A 168 11.85 27.35 -27.12
C VAL A 168 13.20 28.04 -26.92
N LEU A 169 14.18 27.35 -26.33
CA LEU A 169 15.55 27.85 -26.12
C LEU A 169 16.29 28.12 -27.43
N TYR A 170 16.13 27.25 -28.42
CA TYR A 170 16.89 27.27 -29.66
C TYR A 170 16.18 27.99 -30.81
N SER A 171 14.90 28.38 -30.65
CA SER A 171 14.20 29.09 -31.71
C SER A 171 14.71 30.53 -31.84
N PRO A 172 15.10 30.96 -33.05
CA PRO A 172 15.62 32.31 -33.30
C PRO A 172 14.46 33.31 -33.49
N PHE A 173 13.47 33.30 -32.59
CA PHE A 173 12.35 34.24 -32.67
C PHE A 173 12.64 35.52 -31.86
N PRO A 174 12.28 36.71 -32.38
CA PRO A 174 12.52 37.99 -31.72
C PRO A 174 11.73 38.13 -30.40
N SER A 175 12.45 37.80 -29.33
CA SER A 175 12.52 38.34 -27.96
C SER A 175 11.29 38.48 -27.03
N GLY A 176 10.04 38.45 -27.49
CA GLY A 176 8.89 38.70 -26.59
C GLY A 176 7.90 37.55 -26.48
N PHE A 177 7.25 37.26 -27.59
CA PHE A 177 5.99 36.50 -27.58
C PHE A 177 6.14 35.05 -27.09
N LEU A 178 7.20 34.36 -27.50
CA LEU A 178 7.41 32.96 -27.11
C LEU A 178 7.70 32.79 -25.61
N LYS A 179 8.42 33.73 -25.00
CA LYS A 179 8.76 33.67 -23.56
C LYS A 179 7.51 33.83 -22.70
N TYR A 180 6.68 34.83 -23.00
CA TYR A 180 5.43 35.04 -22.26
C TYR A 180 4.39 33.96 -22.53
N GLY A 181 4.26 33.50 -23.79
CA GLY A 181 3.38 32.39 -24.14
C GLY A 181 3.76 31.10 -23.42
N PHE A 182 5.05 30.78 -23.34
CA PHE A 182 5.55 29.61 -22.61
C PHE A 182 5.29 29.71 -21.11
N LEU A 183 5.55 30.88 -20.49
CA LEU A 183 5.27 31.08 -19.07
C LEU A 183 3.77 30.95 -18.74
N ILE A 184 2.89 31.48 -19.59
CA ILE A 184 1.44 31.34 -19.44
C ILE A 184 1.03 29.86 -19.56
N ALA A 185 1.57 29.14 -20.55
CA ALA A 185 1.28 27.71 -20.73
C ALA A 185 1.74 26.87 -19.52
N CYS A 186 2.95 27.12 -18.99
CA CYS A 186 3.43 26.48 -17.76
C CYS A 186 2.55 26.80 -16.56
N GLY A 187 2.09 28.06 -16.42
CA GLY A 187 1.18 28.46 -15.35
C GLY A 187 -0.16 27.72 -15.43
N LEU A 188 -0.78 27.67 -16.61
CA LEU A 188 -2.03 26.93 -16.82
C LEU A 188 -1.88 25.43 -16.57
N PHE A 189 -0.74 24.85 -16.98
CA PHE A 189 -0.43 23.45 -16.72
C PHE A 189 -0.28 23.17 -15.22
N ALA A 190 0.46 24.02 -14.49
CA ALA A 190 0.63 23.89 -13.05
C ALA A 190 -0.71 24.00 -12.31
N VAL A 191 -1.56 24.97 -12.66
CA VAL A 191 -2.90 25.11 -12.08
C VAL A 191 -3.75 23.88 -12.36
N SER A 192 -3.75 23.39 -13.60
CA SER A 192 -4.49 22.17 -13.99
C SER A 192 -4.02 20.96 -13.20
N PHE A 193 -2.70 20.80 -13.03
CA PHE A 193 -2.10 19.72 -12.25
C PHE A 193 -2.46 19.80 -10.76
N PHE A 194 -2.41 20.98 -10.15
CA PHE A 194 -2.82 21.18 -8.76
C PHE A 194 -4.30 20.89 -8.56
N THR A 195 -5.17 21.35 -9.47
CA THR A 195 -6.61 21.12 -9.41
C THR A 195 -6.92 19.62 -9.53
N PHE A 196 -6.22 18.93 -10.43
CA PHE A 196 -6.33 17.49 -10.60
C PHE A 196 -5.85 16.72 -9.36
N ARG A 197 -4.69 17.08 -8.82
CA ARG A 197 -4.13 16.46 -7.61
C ARG A 197 -5.08 16.61 -6.41
N HIS A 198 -5.67 17.79 -6.23
CA HIS A 198 -6.62 18.05 -5.15
C HIS A 198 -7.90 17.21 -5.25
N ARG A 199 -8.36 16.94 -6.48
CA ARG A 199 -9.51 16.03 -6.68
C ARG A 199 -9.14 14.59 -6.34
N TYR A 200 -7.96 14.12 -6.73
CA TYR A 200 -7.53 12.74 -6.46
C TYR A 200 -7.32 12.45 -4.98
N THR A 201 -6.84 13.41 -4.19
CA THR A 201 -6.73 13.25 -2.73
C THR A 201 -8.08 13.12 -2.04
N SER A 202 -9.19 13.48 -2.69
CA SER A 202 -10.53 13.34 -2.11
C SER A 202 -11.14 11.93 -2.30
N TYR A 203 -10.50 11.05 -3.09
CA TYR A 203 -11.00 9.71 -3.40
C TYR A 203 -10.17 8.57 -2.75
N LEU A 204 -9.14 8.91 -1.97
CA LEU A 204 -8.23 7.98 -1.29
C LEU A 204 -8.46 8.03 0.22
#